data_AF-A0A2V6GUJ6-F1
#
_entry.id   AF-A0A2V6GUJ6-F1
#
_cell.length_a   1.000
_cell.length_b   1.000
_cell.length_c   1.000
_cell.angle_alpha   90.00
_cell.angle_beta   90.00
_cell.angle_gamma   90.00
#
_symmetry.space_group_name_H-M   'P 1'
#
loop_
_entity.id
_entity.type
_entity.pdbx_description
1 polymer ?
#
loop_
_entity_poly.entity_id
_entity_poly.type
_entity_poly.pdbx_seq_one_letter_code
_entity_poly.pdbx_strand_id
1 'polypeptide(L)'
;MSFCCAAFCPRPAEALIAQAAKPKFTYKDTSGKKQSVEIVDKYYPKKIVQPFAKIDPKIDPKLRQAATIAQERAHAHSLSKCWHYVKEALVAAGVVRSRPATLLAKQAGQELVNNYGFKKLPVSDPYQAPVGAVLVYGATSAAGHVEIRTQDGFVSDFRSKTPSRRPLIGVFAKT
;
A
#
# COMPACT_ATOMS: atom_id res chain seq x y z
N MET A 1 -49.22 18.45 57.82
CA MET A 1 -47.95 19.15 58.11
C MET A 1 -46.83 18.41 57.40
N SER A 2 -45.87 19.17 56.88
CA SER A 2 -45.04 18.86 55.70
C SER A 2 -44.10 17.64 55.85
N PHE A 3 -44.08 16.79 54.82
CA PHE A 3 -43.05 15.76 54.59
C PHE A 3 -41.81 16.43 53.98
N CYS A 4 -40.68 16.40 54.69
CA CYS A 4 -39.38 16.78 54.11
C CYS A 4 -38.61 15.52 53.73
N CYS A 5 -38.53 15.28 52.42
CA CYS A 5 -37.80 14.18 51.80
C CYS A 5 -36.31 14.60 51.66
N ALA A 6 -35.41 14.00 52.43
CA ALA A 6 -33.97 14.20 52.24
C ALA A 6 -33.48 13.27 51.13
N ALA A 7 -33.16 13.84 49.96
CA ALA A 7 -32.58 13.13 48.84
C ALA A 7 -31.15 12.68 49.17
N PHE A 8 -30.94 11.36 49.25
CA PHE A 8 -29.60 10.75 49.27
C PHE A 8 -29.11 10.63 47.82
N CYS A 9 -28.19 11.50 47.40
CA CYS A 9 -27.47 11.32 46.14
C CYS A 9 -26.27 10.37 46.38
N PRO A 10 -26.15 9.23 45.69
CA PRO A 10 -24.93 8.43 45.73
C PRO A 10 -23.83 9.12 44.91
N ARG A 11 -22.65 9.29 45.49
CA ARG A 11 -21.44 9.69 44.75
C ARG A 11 -20.96 8.51 43.90
N PRO A 12 -20.55 8.71 42.63
CA PRO A 12 -19.89 7.67 41.86
C PRO A 12 -18.49 7.42 42.44
N ALA A 13 -18.14 6.15 42.63
CA ALA A 13 -16.78 5.75 42.97
C ALA A 13 -15.92 5.83 41.70
N GLU A 14 -15.02 6.81 41.62
CA GLU A 14 -13.99 6.87 40.59
C GLU A 14 -12.94 5.79 40.86
N ALA A 15 -12.96 4.77 40.01
CA ALA A 15 -11.92 3.75 39.98
C ALA A 15 -10.60 4.38 39.47
N LEU A 16 -9.68 4.65 40.39
CA LEU A 16 -8.28 4.92 40.07
C LEU A 16 -7.66 3.65 39.45
N ILE A 17 -7.61 3.60 38.13
CA ILE A 17 -6.77 2.63 37.42
C ILE A 17 -5.31 3.03 37.69
N ALA A 18 -4.69 2.37 38.66
CA ALA A 18 -3.25 2.50 38.91
C ALA A 18 -2.49 2.04 37.66
N GLN A 19 -1.84 2.97 36.96
CA GLN A 19 -0.89 2.61 35.92
C GLN A 19 0.30 1.90 36.58
N ALA A 20 0.52 0.64 36.21
CA ALA A 20 1.66 -0.13 36.70
C ALA A 20 2.97 0.59 36.35
N ALA A 21 3.87 0.72 37.33
CA ALA A 21 5.15 1.37 37.14
C ALA A 21 5.99 0.63 36.09
N LYS A 22 6.57 1.36 35.14
CA LYS A 22 7.45 0.78 34.11
C LYS A 22 8.65 0.10 34.77
N PRO A 23 9.05 -1.12 34.35
CA PRO A 23 10.18 -1.81 34.94
C PRO A 23 11.48 -1.04 34.67
N LYS A 24 12.32 -0.93 35.69
CA LYS A 24 13.60 -0.20 35.64
C LYS A 24 14.76 -1.15 35.93
N PHE A 25 15.81 -1.06 35.13
CA PHE A 25 17.06 -1.78 35.35
C PHE A 25 18.01 -0.90 36.16
N THR A 26 18.54 -1.41 37.26
CA THR A 26 19.48 -0.69 38.13
C THR A 26 20.88 -1.25 38.00
N TYR A 27 21.88 -0.39 37.80
CA TYR A 27 23.30 -0.77 37.74
C TYR A 27 24.16 0.22 38.54
N LYS A 28 25.41 -0.16 38.84
CA LYS A 28 26.42 0.77 39.39
C LYS A 28 27.32 1.23 38.25
N ASP A 29 27.50 2.54 38.13
CA ASP A 29 28.45 3.11 37.18
C ASP A 29 29.91 2.92 37.64
N THR A 30 30.87 3.35 36.82
CA THR A 30 32.31 3.23 37.11
C THR A 30 32.75 4.02 38.34
N SER A 31 31.94 4.97 38.81
CA SER A 31 32.14 5.73 40.05
C SER A 31 31.49 5.07 41.27
N GLY A 32 30.86 3.90 41.10
CA GLY A 32 30.16 3.16 42.15
C GLY A 32 28.76 3.69 42.47
N LYS A 33 28.28 4.71 41.74
CA LYS A 33 26.98 5.33 41.97
C LYS A 33 25.88 4.51 41.29
N LYS A 34 24.78 4.28 42.03
CA LYS A 34 23.62 3.54 41.52
C LYS A 34 22.87 4.40 40.51
N GLN A 35 22.70 3.88 39.29
CA GLN A 35 21.90 4.48 38.24
C GLN A 35 20.74 3.54 37.87
N SER A 36 19.67 4.12 37.32
CA SER A 36 18.48 3.38 36.91
C SER A 36 18.04 3.85 35.53
N VAL A 37 17.82 2.90 34.63
CA VAL A 37 17.31 3.14 33.27
C VAL A 37 15.99 2.41 33.08
N GLU A 38 15.07 3.03 32.33
CA GLU A 38 13.81 2.37 31.96
C GLU A 38 14.09 1.22 30.99
N ILE A 39 13.49 0.06 31.25
CA ILE A 39 13.59 -1.09 30.34
C ILE A 39 12.62 -0.85 29.18
N VAL A 40 13.13 -0.85 27.96
CA VAL A 40 12.31 -0.74 26.75
C VAL A 40 11.77 -2.13 26.41
N ASP A 41 10.64 -2.51 27.01
CA ASP A 41 10.03 -3.84 26.81
C ASP A 41 9.51 -4.08 25.37
N LYS A 42 9.35 -3.01 24.59
CA LYS A 42 8.80 -3.06 23.22
C LYS A 42 9.81 -2.54 22.20
N TYR A 43 10.87 -3.30 21.94
CA TYR A 43 11.83 -3.02 20.86
C TYR A 43 11.40 -3.61 19.51
N TYR A 44 10.13 -3.47 19.12
CA TYR A 44 9.72 -3.79 17.75
C TYR A 44 8.76 -2.72 17.24
N PRO A 45 9.19 -1.87 16.28
CA PRO A 45 8.22 -1.06 15.57
C PRO A 45 7.24 -2.01 14.88
N LYS A 46 5.94 -1.71 15.01
CA LYS A 46 4.80 -2.45 14.45
C LYS A 46 5.18 -3.20 13.17
N LYS A 47 4.97 -4.53 13.13
CA LYS A 47 5.15 -5.35 11.92
C LYS A 47 4.51 -4.63 10.74
N ILE A 48 5.30 -4.23 9.74
CA ILE A 48 4.79 -3.57 8.53
C ILE A 48 4.04 -4.65 7.74
N VAL A 49 2.74 -4.79 7.99
CA VAL A 49 1.87 -5.67 7.22
C VAL A 49 1.45 -4.90 5.97
N GLN A 50 1.88 -5.39 4.81
CA GLN A 50 1.43 -4.83 3.54
C GLN A 50 -0.04 -5.22 3.34
N PRO A 51 -0.94 -4.26 3.06
CA PRO A 51 -2.35 -4.57 2.90
C PRO A 51 -2.58 -5.40 1.63
N PHE A 52 -3.41 -6.43 1.75
CA PHE A 52 -3.94 -7.13 0.59
C PHE A 52 -4.78 -6.15 -0.24
N ALA A 53 -4.61 -6.20 -1.56
CA ALA A 53 -5.37 -5.37 -2.47
C ALA A 53 -6.85 -5.73 -2.41
N LYS A 54 -7.70 -4.71 -2.50
CA LYS A 54 -9.15 -4.90 -2.61
C LYS A 54 -9.49 -5.34 -4.04
N ILE A 55 -10.41 -6.29 -4.16
CA ILE A 55 -11.05 -6.61 -5.44
C ILE A 55 -12.23 -5.67 -5.58
N ASP A 56 -12.16 -4.76 -6.55
CA ASP A 56 -13.28 -3.87 -6.87
C ASP A 56 -14.13 -4.51 -7.97
N PRO A 57 -15.40 -4.86 -7.71
CA PRO A 57 -16.27 -5.49 -8.70
C PRO A 57 -16.63 -4.55 -9.87
N LYS A 58 -16.40 -3.25 -9.72
CA LYS A 58 -16.68 -2.24 -10.78
C LYS A 58 -15.58 -2.17 -11.83
N ILE A 59 -14.47 -2.87 -11.64
CA ILE A 59 -13.34 -2.85 -12.57
C ILE A 59 -13.43 -4.05 -13.50
N ASP A 60 -13.06 -3.84 -14.76
CA ASP A 60 -13.03 -4.88 -15.79
C ASP A 60 -12.28 -6.13 -15.27
N PRO A 61 -12.93 -7.30 -15.15
CA PRO A 61 -12.31 -8.51 -14.61
C PRO A 61 -11.09 -8.97 -15.44
N LYS A 62 -10.97 -8.54 -16.71
CA LYS A 62 -9.79 -8.80 -17.54
C LYS A 62 -8.54 -8.10 -17.02
N LEU A 63 -8.66 -7.01 -16.27
CA LEU A 63 -7.49 -6.37 -15.64
C LEU A 63 -6.88 -7.25 -14.56
N ARG A 64 -7.72 -7.96 -13.80
CA ARG A 64 -7.25 -8.99 -12.87
C ARG A 64 -6.55 -10.13 -13.61
N GLN A 65 -7.11 -10.57 -14.74
CA GLN A 65 -6.46 -11.57 -15.60
C GLN A 65 -5.12 -11.06 -16.15
N ALA A 66 -5.02 -9.79 -16.52
CA ALA A 66 -3.76 -9.17 -16.93
C ALA A 66 -2.71 -9.19 -15.81
N ALA A 67 -3.12 -8.92 -14.56
CA ALA A 67 -2.23 -9.05 -13.40
C ALA A 67 -1.72 -10.48 -13.24
N THR A 68 -2.60 -11.48 -13.37
CA THR A 68 -2.22 -12.90 -13.31
C THR A 68 -1.24 -13.27 -14.41
N ILE A 69 -1.53 -12.90 -15.67
CA ILE A 69 -0.64 -13.17 -16.82
C ILE A 69 0.73 -12.49 -16.62
N ALA A 70 0.74 -11.24 -16.16
CA ALA A 70 1.97 -10.54 -15.85
C ALA A 70 2.75 -11.24 -14.73
N GLN A 71 2.08 -11.71 -13.67
CA GLN A 71 2.71 -12.50 -12.62
C GLN A 71 3.33 -13.78 -13.15
N GLU A 72 2.59 -14.56 -13.93
CA GLU A 72 3.06 -15.83 -14.50
C GLU A 72 4.29 -15.64 -15.41
N ARG A 73 4.34 -14.52 -16.15
CA ARG A 73 5.45 -14.19 -17.07
C ARG A 73 6.58 -13.39 -16.43
N ALA A 74 6.44 -13.01 -15.16
CA ALA A 74 7.39 -12.16 -14.47
C ALA A 74 8.69 -12.90 -14.18
N HIS A 75 9.80 -12.18 -14.31
CA HIS A 75 11.14 -12.68 -14.03
C HIS A 75 11.48 -12.58 -12.54
N ALA A 76 12.56 -13.27 -12.14
CA ALA A 76 13.09 -13.21 -10.78
C ALA A 76 13.64 -11.82 -10.42
N HIS A 77 14.11 -11.06 -11.41
CA HIS A 77 14.65 -9.71 -11.26
C HIS A 77 14.27 -8.84 -12.45
N SER A 78 14.38 -7.52 -12.26
CA SER A 78 14.08 -6.53 -13.30
C SER A 78 14.97 -6.70 -14.53
N LEU A 79 14.35 -6.68 -15.71
CA LEU A 79 15.03 -6.63 -17.01
C LEU A 79 15.00 -5.22 -17.61
N SER A 80 14.57 -4.22 -16.84
CA SER A 80 14.31 -2.84 -17.29
C SER A 80 13.31 -2.75 -18.45
N LYS A 81 12.42 -3.74 -18.57
CA LYS A 81 11.41 -3.86 -19.63
C LYS A 81 9.98 -3.76 -19.09
N CYS A 82 9.78 -3.17 -17.92
CA CYS A 82 8.49 -3.03 -17.24
C CYS A 82 7.32 -2.72 -18.19
N TRP A 83 7.39 -1.64 -18.96
CA TRP A 83 6.29 -1.24 -19.83
C TRP A 83 6.05 -2.22 -20.99
N HIS A 84 7.11 -2.85 -21.51
CA HIS A 84 6.99 -3.87 -22.54
C HIS A 84 6.16 -5.07 -22.04
N TYR A 85 6.46 -5.59 -20.85
CA TYR A 85 5.77 -6.74 -20.26
C TYR A 85 4.32 -6.40 -19.87
N VAL A 86 4.09 -5.21 -19.30
CA VAL A 86 2.73 -4.76 -18.96
C VAL A 86 1.86 -4.66 -20.23
N LYS A 87 2.38 -4.11 -21.33
CA LYS A 87 1.65 -4.09 -22.60
C LYS A 87 1.24 -5.48 -23.08
N GLU A 88 2.15 -6.44 -23.01
CA GLU A 88 1.87 -7.81 -23.43
C GLU A 88 0.80 -8.47 -22.56
N ALA A 89 0.85 -8.25 -21.25
CA ALA A 89 -0.16 -8.76 -20.34
C ALA A 89 -1.55 -8.14 -20.61
N LEU A 90 -1.61 -6.84 -20.86
CA LEU A 90 -2.86 -6.15 -21.19
C LEU A 90 -3.47 -6.64 -22.51
N VAL A 91 -2.64 -6.87 -23.53
CA VAL A 91 -3.07 -7.43 -24.82
C VAL A 91 -3.52 -8.88 -24.66
N ALA A 92 -2.73 -9.71 -23.97
CA ALA A 92 -3.03 -11.13 -23.77
C ALA A 92 -4.32 -11.35 -22.96
N ALA A 93 -4.62 -10.47 -22.00
CA ALA A 93 -5.88 -10.48 -21.27
C ALA A 93 -7.06 -9.91 -22.07
N GLY A 94 -6.83 -9.33 -23.26
CA GLY A 94 -7.86 -8.70 -24.07
C GLY A 94 -8.46 -7.44 -23.45
N VAL A 95 -7.72 -6.76 -22.55
CA VAL A 95 -8.11 -5.46 -21.96
C VAL A 95 -8.02 -4.35 -22.99
N VAL A 96 -6.96 -4.42 -23.80
CA VAL A 96 -6.68 -3.50 -24.91
C VAL A 96 -6.77 -4.26 -26.23
N ARG A 97 -7.35 -3.63 -27.25
CA ARG A 97 -7.52 -4.22 -28.59
C ARG A 97 -6.21 -4.37 -29.37
N SER A 98 -5.21 -3.56 -29.03
CA SER A 98 -3.91 -3.51 -29.69
C SER A 98 -2.84 -3.07 -28.70
N ARG A 99 -1.59 -3.38 -29.01
CA ARG A 99 -0.45 -3.04 -28.16
C ARG A 99 -0.26 -1.51 -28.08
N PRO A 100 -0.22 -0.91 -26.88
CA PRO A 100 0.12 0.51 -26.70
C PRO A 100 1.46 0.85 -27.36
N ALA A 101 1.55 2.01 -28.00
CA ALA A 101 2.66 2.45 -28.83
C ALA A 101 3.75 3.22 -28.06
N THR A 102 3.41 3.91 -26.95
CA THR A 102 4.38 4.77 -26.24
C THR A 102 5.61 4.01 -25.78
N LEU A 103 6.80 4.56 -25.99
CA LEU A 103 8.04 3.91 -25.57
C LEU A 103 8.29 4.09 -24.08
N LEU A 104 7.97 5.28 -23.54
CA LEU A 104 8.29 5.62 -22.15
C LEU A 104 7.16 5.19 -21.21
N ALA A 105 7.53 4.47 -20.15
CA ALA A 105 6.64 4.07 -19.07
C ALA A 105 5.81 5.24 -18.50
N LYS A 106 6.42 6.42 -18.31
CA LYS A 106 5.73 7.60 -17.77
C LYS A 106 4.61 8.14 -18.67
N GLN A 107 4.59 7.79 -19.96
CA GLN A 107 3.55 8.20 -20.92
C GLN A 107 2.37 7.22 -20.96
N ALA A 108 2.52 6.03 -20.36
CA ALA A 108 1.52 4.97 -20.38
C ALA A 108 0.14 5.45 -19.93
N GLY A 109 0.07 6.22 -18.83
CA GLY A 109 -1.20 6.67 -18.26
C GLY A 109 -2.03 7.51 -19.24
N GLN A 110 -1.38 8.47 -19.92
CA GLN A 110 -2.05 9.33 -20.89
C GLN A 110 -2.51 8.53 -22.13
N GLU A 111 -1.68 7.61 -22.62
CA GLU A 111 -2.04 6.76 -23.75
C GLU A 111 -3.23 5.82 -23.41
N LEU A 112 -3.19 5.19 -22.23
CA LEU A 112 -4.25 4.28 -21.78
C LEU A 112 -5.60 4.99 -21.68
N VAL A 113 -5.61 6.23 -21.19
CA VAL A 113 -6.83 7.05 -21.11
C VAL A 113 -7.31 7.44 -22.51
N ASN A 114 -6.43 8.02 -23.32
CA ASN A 114 -6.82 8.60 -24.61
C ASN A 114 -7.25 7.55 -25.64
N ASN A 115 -6.57 6.39 -25.67
CA ASN A 115 -6.70 5.44 -26.78
C ASN A 115 -7.38 4.12 -26.40
N TYR A 116 -7.44 3.80 -25.10
CA TYR A 116 -7.86 2.47 -24.62
C TYR A 116 -9.00 2.52 -23.60
N GLY A 117 -9.55 3.70 -23.32
CA GLY A 117 -10.73 3.87 -22.47
C GLY A 117 -10.49 3.65 -20.98
N PHE A 118 -9.23 3.76 -20.54
CA PHE A 118 -8.92 3.75 -19.11
C PHE A 118 -9.36 5.06 -18.47
N LYS A 119 -9.59 5.03 -17.16
CA LYS A 119 -9.84 6.20 -16.32
C LYS A 119 -8.76 6.28 -15.25
N LYS A 120 -8.32 7.49 -14.93
CA LYS A 120 -7.47 7.74 -13.77
C LYS A 120 -8.33 7.64 -12.51
N LEU A 121 -7.97 6.75 -11.60
CA LEU A 121 -8.65 6.57 -10.33
C LEU A 121 -8.22 7.68 -9.34
N PRO A 122 -9.10 8.11 -8.44
CA PRO A 122 -8.78 9.06 -7.37
C PRO A 122 -8.00 8.35 -6.23
N VAL A 123 -6.90 7.69 -6.58
CA VAL A 123 -6.05 6.93 -5.68
C VAL A 123 -4.63 7.48 -5.77
N SER A 124 -4.11 7.97 -4.65
CA SER A 124 -2.74 8.49 -4.51
C SER A 124 -1.78 7.50 -3.85
N ASP A 125 -2.30 6.53 -3.11
CA ASP A 125 -1.52 5.47 -2.45
C ASP A 125 -1.51 4.20 -3.32
N PRO A 126 -0.34 3.74 -3.81
CA PRO A 126 -0.22 2.51 -4.58
C PRO A 126 -0.83 1.27 -3.90
N TYR A 127 -0.80 1.21 -2.57
CA TYR A 127 -1.34 0.07 -1.82
C TYR A 127 -2.87 0.01 -1.85
N GLN A 128 -3.53 1.15 -2.05
CA GLN A 128 -4.98 1.26 -2.17
C GLN A 128 -5.48 1.04 -3.60
N ALA A 129 -4.57 0.87 -4.57
CA ALA A 129 -4.95 0.51 -5.92
C ALA A 129 -5.70 -0.85 -5.89
N PRO A 130 -6.80 -0.97 -6.64
CA PRO A 130 -7.52 -2.24 -6.77
C PRO A 130 -6.74 -3.22 -7.64
N VAL A 131 -6.98 -4.52 -7.45
CA VAL A 131 -6.30 -5.58 -8.22
C VAL A 131 -6.52 -5.38 -9.72
N GLY A 132 -5.45 -5.50 -10.50
CA GLY A 132 -5.47 -5.30 -11.95
C GLY A 132 -5.28 -3.86 -12.39
N ALA A 133 -5.37 -2.87 -11.49
CA ALA A 133 -5.10 -1.48 -11.86
C ALA A 133 -3.63 -1.31 -12.30
N VAL A 134 -3.43 -0.44 -13.28
CA VAL A 134 -2.12 -0.08 -13.82
C VAL A 134 -1.61 1.16 -13.09
N LEU A 135 -0.46 1.07 -12.43
CA LEU A 135 0.20 2.16 -11.74
C LEU A 135 1.32 2.70 -12.61
N VAL A 136 1.34 4.01 -12.81
CA VAL A 136 2.37 4.68 -13.63
C VAL A 136 3.15 5.63 -12.75
N TYR A 137 4.47 5.53 -12.81
CA TYR A 137 5.40 6.32 -12.04
C TYR A 137 6.32 7.15 -12.93
N GLY A 138 6.62 8.36 -12.46
CA GLY A 138 7.47 9.32 -13.14
C GLY A 138 8.97 9.07 -12.93
N ALA A 139 9.77 9.87 -13.63
CA ALA A 139 11.21 9.96 -13.45
C ALA A 139 11.70 11.28 -14.07
N THR A 140 12.72 11.89 -13.46
CA THR A 140 13.31 13.16 -13.94
C THR A 140 14.00 12.96 -15.30
N SER A 141 14.85 11.95 -15.42
CA SER A 141 15.68 11.69 -16.61
C SER A 141 15.71 10.21 -16.99
N ALA A 142 14.56 9.53 -16.88
CA ALA A 142 14.42 8.13 -17.29
C ALA A 142 13.03 7.85 -17.90
N ALA A 143 12.83 6.61 -18.38
CA ALA A 143 11.58 6.16 -18.99
C ALA A 143 10.38 6.20 -18.04
N GLY A 144 10.59 6.20 -16.72
CA GLY A 144 9.55 6.00 -15.70
C GLY A 144 9.43 4.54 -15.31
N HIS A 145 8.32 4.17 -14.67
CA HIS A 145 8.01 2.77 -14.35
C HIS A 145 6.50 2.52 -14.46
N VAL A 146 6.12 1.29 -14.82
CA VAL A 146 4.72 0.85 -14.82
C VAL A 146 4.63 -0.50 -14.15
N GLU A 147 3.63 -0.67 -13.29
CA GLU A 147 3.31 -1.91 -12.61
C GLU A 147 1.80 -2.17 -12.70
N ILE A 148 1.39 -3.43 -12.56
CA ILE A 148 0.01 -3.83 -12.33
C ILE A 148 -0.12 -4.24 -10.86
N ARG A 149 -1.17 -3.79 -10.17
CA ARG A 149 -1.46 -4.23 -8.81
C ARG A 149 -1.88 -5.70 -8.82
N THR A 150 -1.20 -6.53 -8.04
CA THR A 150 -1.60 -7.91 -7.76
C THR A 150 -2.28 -7.98 -6.39
N GLN A 151 -2.81 -9.14 -6.01
CA GLN A 151 -3.48 -9.33 -4.73
C GLN A 151 -2.59 -8.98 -3.53
N ASP A 152 -1.30 -9.31 -3.61
CA ASP A 152 -0.32 -9.26 -2.52
C ASP A 152 0.90 -8.37 -2.83
N GLY A 153 0.97 -7.79 -4.02
CA GLY A 153 2.11 -6.99 -4.46
C GLY A 153 1.88 -6.25 -5.77
N PHE A 154 2.94 -6.14 -6.54
CA PHE A 154 3.03 -5.36 -7.77
C PHE A 154 3.82 -6.18 -8.78
N VAL A 155 3.41 -6.12 -10.04
CA VAL A 155 4.09 -6.84 -11.10
C VAL A 155 4.33 -5.94 -12.30
N SER A 156 5.53 -6.02 -12.85
CA SER A 156 5.92 -5.37 -14.10
C SER A 156 6.57 -6.40 -15.01
N ASP A 157 7.86 -6.26 -15.28
CA ASP A 157 8.71 -7.32 -15.84
C ASP A 157 9.21 -8.29 -14.76
N PHE A 158 9.06 -7.93 -13.48
CA PHE A 158 9.37 -8.77 -12.32
C PHE A 158 8.29 -8.61 -11.24
N ARG A 159 8.27 -9.51 -10.26
CA ARG A 159 7.36 -9.43 -9.10
C ARG A 159 7.99 -8.65 -7.95
N SER A 160 7.21 -7.78 -7.32
CA SER A 160 7.63 -7.04 -6.13
C SER A 160 6.55 -7.03 -5.07
N LYS A 161 6.94 -7.12 -3.79
CA LYS A 161 6.01 -6.97 -2.65
C LYS A 161 5.69 -5.50 -2.36
N THR A 162 6.54 -4.59 -2.81
CA THR A 162 6.42 -3.15 -2.57
C THR A 162 6.34 -2.40 -3.89
N PRO A 163 5.58 -1.30 -3.97
CA PRO A 163 5.49 -0.50 -5.18
C PRO A 163 6.82 0.19 -5.48
N SER A 164 6.95 0.71 -6.69
CA SER A 164 8.05 1.61 -7.05
C SER A 164 8.17 2.78 -6.07
N ARG A 165 9.42 3.14 -5.72
CA ARG A 165 9.73 4.33 -4.91
C ARG A 165 9.64 5.64 -5.69
N ARG A 166 9.41 5.56 -6.99
CA ARG A 166 9.32 6.72 -7.90
C ARG A 166 8.02 7.50 -7.63
N PRO A 167 7.96 8.80 -7.97
CA PRO A 167 6.73 9.58 -7.83
C PRO A 167 5.58 8.96 -8.62
N LEU A 168 4.46 8.66 -7.97
CA LEU A 168 3.27 8.12 -8.63
C LEU A 168 2.61 9.22 -9.48
N ILE A 169 2.47 8.97 -10.78
CA ILE A 169 1.73 9.83 -11.71
C ILE A 169 0.22 9.55 -11.60
N GLY A 170 -0.15 8.27 -11.49
CA GLY A 170 -1.53 7.87 -11.32
C GLY A 170 -1.75 6.36 -11.31
N VAL A 171 -2.95 6.00 -10.87
CA VAL A 171 -3.51 4.65 -10.95
C VAL A 171 -4.61 4.67 -12.01
N PHE A 172 -4.59 3.70 -12.92
CA PHE A 172 -5.47 3.66 -14.09
C PHE A 172 -6.18 2.31 -14.17
N ALA A 173 -7.48 2.34 -14.43
CA ALA A 173 -8.28 1.13 -14.63
C ALA A 173 -9.41 1.37 -15.63
N LYS A 174 -9.98 0.29 -16.16
CA LYS A 174 -11.22 0.30 -16.92
C LYS A 174 -12.35 -0.14 -15.99
N THR A 175 -13.46 0.58 -16.06
CA THR A 175 -14.71 0.33 -15.35
C THR A 175 -15.77 -0.08 -16.34
#